data_AF-A0A653BXY1-F1
#
_entry.id   AF-A0A653BXY1-F1
#
_cell.length_a   1.000
_cell.length_b   1.000
_cell.length_c   1.000
_cell.angle_alpha   90.00
_cell.angle_beta   90.00
_cell.angle_gamma   90.00
#
_symmetry.space_group_name_H-M   'P 1'
#
loop_
_entity.id
_entity.type
_entity.pdbx_description
1 polymer ?
#
loop_
_entity_poly.entity_id
_entity_poly.type
_entity_poly.pdbx_seq_one_letter_code
_entity_poly.pdbx_strand_id
1 'polypeptide(L)'
;GRESNIFWFCEKKSTSVKLTSKNCCQRHFVQNRNMWEFLKKLRRFDAYPKTLEDVRIQTYGGSTITITSFMIMGLLFWTEFVDYMTPNVTEELFVDTSRSPTIQINLDFVIPKISCDFLALDAMDSSGEQHLEINHNIYKRRLDLEGRPIEDPVKEDITIKIKTNTSTTPANKTECGSCYGAADRCCNTCEEVKEAYREKKWAIENLHDIEQCKDEKYNEKLKTAFTQGCQIYGNLVVNRVSGSFHVAPGESFTISHLHVHNVQPFSSNEFNTSHKIRHLSFGAVVDSQTHNPLGNTEIVATEVNGTGTLKYFQNCHS
;
A
#
# COMPACT_ATOMS: atom_id res chain seq x y z
N GLY A 1 21.29 -8.30 11.79
CA GLY A 1 20.33 -7.47 11.06
C GLY A 1 19.22 -8.37 10.57
N ARG A 2 17.97 -8.10 10.92
CA ARG A 2 16.78 -8.81 10.44
C ARG A 2 15.80 -7.74 9.98
N GLU A 3 15.70 -7.57 8.68
CA GLU A 3 14.90 -6.52 8.01
C GLU A 3 13.86 -7.16 7.11
N SER A 4 12.67 -6.59 6.96
CA SER A 4 11.70 -7.03 5.95
C SER A 4 11.97 -6.24 4.67
N ASN A 5 12.52 -6.89 3.63
CA ASN A 5 13.05 -6.17 2.46
C ASN A 5 12.20 -6.47 1.21
N ILE A 6 11.41 -5.50 0.76
CA ILE A 6 10.75 -5.58 -0.54
C ILE A 6 11.75 -5.10 -1.60
N PHE A 7 12.18 -6.02 -2.46
CA PHE A 7 13.03 -5.76 -3.60
C PHE A 7 12.17 -5.55 -4.84
N TRP A 8 12.56 -4.61 -5.69
CA TRP A 8 11.94 -4.45 -6.99
C TRP A 8 13.00 -4.64 -8.08
N PHE A 9 12.70 -5.48 -9.07
CA PHE A 9 13.64 -5.87 -10.13
C PHE A 9 12.90 -6.03 -11.44
N CYS A 10 12.97 -5.11 -12.42
CA CYS A 10 12.24 -5.37 -13.67
C CYS A 10 13.02 -6.23 -14.67
N GLU A 11 12.68 -7.53 -14.69
CA GLU A 11 13.22 -8.49 -15.66
C GLU A 11 12.11 -9.29 -16.34
N LYS A 12 12.06 -9.19 -17.69
CA LYS A 12 11.14 -9.81 -18.67
C LYS A 12 11.03 -11.33 -18.53
N LYS A 13 9.86 -11.83 -18.09
CA LYS A 13 9.28 -13.08 -18.63
C LYS A 13 7.81 -13.33 -18.27
N SER A 14 7.15 -13.87 -19.30
CA SER A 14 5.74 -14.17 -19.48
C SER A 14 5.28 -15.40 -18.68
N THR A 15 4.09 -15.32 -18.07
CA THR A 15 2.92 -16.18 -18.36
C THR A 15 1.85 -16.02 -17.26
N SER A 16 0.57 -15.94 -17.64
CA SER A 16 -0.55 -16.23 -16.74
C SER A 16 -1.76 -16.79 -17.50
N VAL A 17 -2.21 -17.93 -17.00
CA VAL A 17 -3.47 -18.63 -17.23
C VAL A 17 -4.64 -17.81 -16.68
N LYS A 18 -5.82 -17.86 -17.33
CA LYS A 18 -7.09 -17.34 -16.79
C LYS A 18 -7.99 -18.48 -16.30
N LEU A 19 -8.30 -18.47 -15.00
CA LEU A 19 -9.41 -19.18 -14.38
C LEU A 19 -10.66 -18.29 -14.37
N THR A 20 -11.79 -18.94 -14.53
CA THR A 20 -13.16 -18.44 -14.60
C THR A 20 -13.65 -17.80 -13.31
N SER A 21 -14.39 -16.70 -13.42
CA SER A 21 -15.23 -16.14 -12.36
C SER A 21 -16.70 -16.13 -12.80
N LYS A 22 -17.55 -16.72 -11.97
CA LYS A 22 -19.00 -16.77 -12.08
C LYS A 22 -19.64 -15.72 -11.16
N ASN A 23 -20.74 -15.14 -11.68
CA ASN A 23 -21.88 -14.51 -11.00
C ASN A 23 -21.70 -13.12 -10.36
N CYS A 24 -22.47 -12.13 -10.84
CA CYS A 24 -23.63 -11.60 -10.09
C CYS A 24 -24.35 -10.51 -10.91
N CYS A 25 -25.60 -10.75 -11.30
CA CYS A 25 -26.62 -9.70 -11.42
C CYS A 25 -28.02 -10.33 -11.50
N GLN A 26 -28.72 -10.36 -10.36
CA GLN A 26 -30.16 -10.55 -10.30
C GLN A 26 -30.83 -9.29 -10.86
N ARG A 27 -31.49 -9.40 -12.02
CA ARG A 27 -32.37 -8.34 -12.53
C ARG A 27 -33.82 -8.64 -12.14
N HIS A 28 -34.39 -7.73 -11.35
CA HIS A 28 -35.82 -7.62 -11.12
C HIS A 28 -36.54 -7.29 -12.44
N PHE A 29 -37.57 -8.07 -12.76
CA PHE A 29 -38.44 -7.86 -13.91
C PHE A 29 -39.49 -6.80 -13.53
N VAL A 30 -39.34 -5.57 -14.02
CA VAL A 30 -40.35 -4.52 -13.89
C VAL A 30 -41.24 -4.55 -15.13
N GLN A 31 -42.47 -4.99 -14.94
CA GLN A 31 -43.50 -5.05 -15.98
C GLN A 31 -43.95 -3.62 -16.34
N ASN A 32 -43.58 -3.16 -17.54
CA ASN A 32 -43.78 -1.76 -17.95
C ASN A 32 -45.15 -1.57 -18.64
N ARG A 33 -46.01 -0.73 -18.05
CA ARG A 33 -47.37 -0.36 -18.54
C ARG A 33 -47.35 0.54 -19.80
N ASN A 34 -46.17 0.99 -20.25
CA ASN A 34 -46.00 2.01 -21.29
C ASN A 34 -45.88 1.47 -22.73
N MET A 35 -45.81 0.14 -22.91
CA MET A 35 -45.61 -0.45 -24.24
C MET A 35 -46.81 -0.24 -25.19
N TRP A 36 -48.02 -0.24 -24.63
CA TRP A 36 -49.27 -0.13 -25.41
C TRP A 36 -49.49 1.26 -26.02
N GLU A 37 -49.04 2.32 -25.35
CA GLU A 37 -49.10 3.69 -25.87
C GLU A 37 -48.05 3.96 -26.96
N PHE A 38 -46.90 3.27 -26.88
CA PHE A 38 -45.86 3.34 -27.91
C PHE A 38 -46.29 2.62 -29.21
N LEU A 39 -46.92 1.46 -29.09
CA LEU A 39 -47.51 0.71 -30.21
C LEU A 39 -48.59 1.51 -30.96
N LYS A 40 -49.43 2.28 -30.24
CA LYS A 40 -50.41 3.19 -30.85
C LYS A 40 -49.76 4.34 -31.65
N LYS A 41 -48.59 4.82 -31.21
CA LYS A 41 -47.82 5.84 -31.96
C LYS A 41 -47.16 5.26 -33.21
N LEU A 42 -46.63 4.04 -33.15
CA LEU A 42 -46.06 3.34 -34.31
C LEU A 42 -47.12 3.05 -35.39
N ARG A 43 -48.38 2.84 -35.01
CA ARG A 43 -49.50 2.68 -35.97
C ARG A 43 -49.73 3.92 -36.86
N ARG A 44 -49.21 5.09 -36.50
CA ARG A 44 -49.27 6.32 -37.31
C ARG A 44 -48.14 6.42 -38.34
N PHE A 45 -47.12 5.57 -38.25
CA PHE A 45 -45.99 5.48 -39.18
C PHE A 45 -46.16 4.35 -40.21
N ASP A 46 -47.31 3.69 -40.24
CA ASP A 46 -47.65 2.67 -41.23
C ASP A 46 -48.07 3.37 -42.54
N ALA A 47 -47.13 3.50 -43.48
CA ALA A 47 -47.25 4.29 -44.71
C ALA A 47 -47.96 3.58 -45.88
N TYR A 48 -48.52 2.38 -45.65
CA TYR A 48 -49.10 1.55 -46.72
C TYR A 48 -50.62 1.31 -46.53
N PRO A 49 -51.43 1.44 -47.61
CA PRO A 49 -52.86 1.12 -47.54
C PRO A 49 -53.07 -0.37 -47.28
N LYS A 50 -53.95 -0.71 -46.33
CA LYS A 50 -54.23 -2.11 -45.99
C LYS A 50 -54.98 -2.79 -47.13
N THR A 51 -54.52 -3.98 -47.51
CA THR A 51 -55.16 -4.79 -48.57
C THR A 51 -56.50 -5.36 -48.12
N LEU A 52 -57.42 -5.59 -49.07
CA LEU A 52 -58.76 -6.17 -48.85
C LEU A 52 -58.64 -7.56 -48.18
N GLU A 53 -59.54 -7.84 -47.23
CA GLU A 53 -59.46 -9.01 -46.34
C GLU A 53 -59.62 -10.35 -47.07
N ASP A 54 -60.27 -10.37 -48.24
CA ASP A 54 -60.50 -11.58 -49.05
C ASP A 54 -59.25 -12.16 -49.74
N VAL A 55 -58.17 -11.38 -49.83
CA VAL A 55 -56.88 -11.82 -50.42
C VAL A 55 -55.84 -12.14 -49.33
N ARG A 56 -56.19 -11.90 -48.05
CA ARG A 56 -55.27 -11.99 -46.91
C ARG A 56 -55.45 -13.31 -46.16
N ILE A 57 -54.74 -14.34 -46.59
CA ILE A 57 -54.68 -15.61 -45.86
C ILE A 57 -53.73 -15.43 -44.65
N GLN A 58 -54.29 -15.34 -43.44
CA GLN A 58 -53.50 -15.30 -42.21
C GLN A 58 -53.06 -16.72 -41.83
N THR A 59 -51.79 -17.04 -42.03
CA THR A 59 -51.23 -18.31 -41.55
C THR A 59 -50.58 -18.10 -40.18
N TYR A 60 -51.07 -18.82 -39.16
CA TYR A 60 -50.49 -18.78 -37.82
C TYR A 60 -48.99 -19.15 -37.83
N GLY A 61 -48.57 -20.03 -38.74
CA GLY A 61 -47.16 -20.40 -38.94
C GLY A 61 -46.27 -19.27 -39.48
N GLY A 62 -46.79 -18.38 -40.33
CA GLY A 62 -46.03 -17.21 -40.79
C GLY A 62 -45.76 -16.20 -39.67
N SER A 63 -46.72 -16.04 -38.76
CA SER A 63 -46.56 -15.18 -37.58
C SER A 63 -45.56 -15.72 -36.57
N THR A 64 -45.49 -17.04 -36.35
CA THR A 64 -44.53 -17.62 -35.40
C THR A 64 -43.09 -17.50 -35.92
N ILE A 65 -42.87 -17.71 -37.21
CA ILE A 65 -41.54 -17.58 -37.83
C ILE A 65 -41.05 -16.12 -37.75
N THR A 66 -41.91 -15.15 -38.04
CA THR A 66 -41.53 -13.72 -38.00
C THR A 66 -41.21 -13.24 -36.59
N ILE A 67 -41.99 -13.64 -35.58
CA ILE A 67 -41.71 -13.33 -34.17
C ILE A 67 -40.39 -13.97 -33.72
N THR A 68 -40.16 -15.23 -34.08
CA THR A 68 -38.94 -15.96 -33.72
C THR A 68 -37.71 -15.32 -34.37
N SER A 69 -37.81 -14.94 -35.65
CA SER A 69 -36.75 -14.26 -36.38
C SER A 69 -36.41 -12.89 -35.79
N PHE A 70 -37.42 -12.08 -35.44
CA PHE A 70 -37.20 -10.78 -34.80
C PHE A 70 -36.57 -10.92 -33.41
N MET A 71 -36.94 -11.95 -32.66
CA MET A 71 -36.34 -12.24 -31.35
C MET A 71 -34.86 -12.61 -31.47
N ILE A 72 -34.50 -13.46 -32.44
CA ILE A 72 -33.09 -13.81 -32.72
C ILE A 72 -32.31 -12.58 -33.18
N MET A 73 -32.86 -11.75 -34.08
CA MET A 73 -32.23 -10.50 -34.52
C MET A 73 -32.00 -9.54 -33.35
N GLY A 74 -32.97 -9.41 -32.45
CA GLY A 74 -32.85 -8.57 -31.25
C GLY A 74 -31.79 -9.08 -30.28
N LEU A 75 -31.69 -10.40 -30.09
CA LEU A 75 -30.64 -11.00 -29.27
C LEU A 75 -29.25 -10.75 -29.86
N LEU A 76 -29.06 -11.01 -31.16
CA LEU A 76 -27.78 -10.80 -31.83
C LEU A 76 -27.38 -9.31 -31.81
N PHE A 77 -28.32 -8.41 -32.06
CA PHE A 77 -28.07 -6.97 -31.94
C PHE A 77 -27.65 -6.58 -30.53
N TRP A 78 -28.31 -7.12 -29.51
CA TRP A 78 -27.97 -6.83 -28.12
C TRP A 78 -26.58 -7.34 -27.75
N THR A 79 -26.20 -8.55 -28.20
CA THR A 79 -24.87 -9.10 -27.92
C THR A 79 -23.77 -8.30 -28.60
N GLU A 80 -23.93 -7.95 -29.87
CA GLU A 80 -22.96 -7.13 -30.61
C GLU A 80 -22.89 -5.70 -30.03
N PHE A 81 -24.03 -5.15 -29.60
CA PHE A 81 -24.05 -3.83 -28.97
C PHE A 81 -23.30 -3.82 -27.64
N VAL A 82 -23.43 -4.89 -26.84
CA VAL A 82 -22.65 -5.04 -25.61
C VAL A 82 -21.17 -5.19 -25.94
N ASP A 83 -20.81 -6.01 -26.93
CA ASP A 83 -19.41 -6.21 -27.35
C ASP A 83 -18.78 -4.92 -27.88
N TYR A 84 -19.52 -4.16 -28.69
CA TYR A 84 -19.10 -2.84 -29.18
C TYR A 84 -18.92 -1.82 -28.04
N MET A 85 -19.75 -1.88 -27.01
CA MET A 85 -19.63 -1.02 -25.82
C MET A 85 -18.54 -1.51 -24.85
N THR A 86 -18.04 -2.74 -24.98
CA THR A 86 -16.92 -3.20 -24.17
C THR A 86 -15.60 -2.73 -24.78
N PRO A 87 -14.81 -1.90 -24.06
CA PRO A 87 -13.52 -1.45 -24.57
C PRO A 87 -12.55 -2.64 -24.64
N ASN A 88 -11.89 -2.82 -25.79
CA ASN A 88 -10.82 -3.78 -25.96
C ASN A 88 -9.50 -3.22 -25.40
N VAL A 89 -8.93 -3.92 -24.42
CA VAL A 89 -7.61 -3.62 -23.85
C VAL A 89 -6.57 -4.40 -24.63
N THR A 90 -5.80 -3.72 -25.49
CA THR A 90 -4.67 -4.31 -26.20
C THR A 90 -3.36 -3.93 -25.51
N GLU A 91 -2.54 -4.94 -25.18
CA GLU A 91 -1.22 -4.74 -24.60
C GLU A 91 -0.20 -4.56 -25.73
N GLU A 92 0.36 -3.36 -25.87
CA GLU A 92 1.45 -3.08 -26.81
C GLU A 92 2.75 -2.79 -26.06
N LEU A 93 3.85 -3.40 -26.52
CA LEU A 93 5.17 -3.13 -25.98
C LEU A 93 5.76 -1.92 -26.70
N PHE A 94 5.84 -0.79 -26.01
CA PHE A 94 6.48 0.42 -26.50
C PHE A 94 7.82 0.64 -25.80
N VAL A 95 8.78 1.26 -26.49
CA VAL A 95 10.04 1.69 -25.85
C VAL A 95 9.74 2.98 -25.10
N ASP A 96 9.77 2.93 -23.77
CA ASP A 96 9.53 4.11 -22.98
C ASP A 96 10.57 5.21 -23.28
N THR A 97 10.11 6.27 -23.94
CA THR A 97 10.87 7.48 -24.23
C THR A 97 10.57 8.60 -23.23
N SER A 98 9.59 8.38 -22.33
CA SER A 98 9.23 9.33 -21.29
C SER A 98 10.29 9.31 -20.18
N ARG A 99 11.09 10.37 -20.15
CA ARG A 99 12.25 10.50 -19.27
C ARG A 99 11.85 11.03 -17.89
N SER A 100 10.81 10.46 -17.27
CA SER A 100 10.54 10.78 -15.85
C SER A 100 11.61 10.11 -14.99
N PRO A 101 12.43 10.87 -14.25
CA PRO A 101 13.48 10.30 -13.42
C PRO A 101 12.92 9.59 -12.18
N THR A 102 11.69 9.90 -11.78
CA THR A 102 11.07 9.37 -10.55
C THR A 102 9.78 8.61 -10.83
N ILE A 103 9.45 7.71 -9.92
CA ILE A 103 8.23 6.93 -9.86
C ILE A 103 7.61 7.05 -8.46
N GLN A 104 6.29 7.13 -8.39
CA GLN A 104 5.55 7.15 -7.14
C GLN A 104 5.18 5.73 -6.73
N ILE A 105 5.49 5.33 -5.50
CA ILE A 105 5.07 4.07 -4.89
C ILE A 105 3.93 4.41 -3.93
N ASN A 106 2.76 3.82 -4.14
CA ASN A 106 1.63 3.94 -3.23
C ASN A 106 1.60 2.68 -2.36
N LEU A 107 1.56 2.86 -1.05
CA LEU A 107 1.63 1.77 -0.09
C LEU A 107 0.59 1.93 1.03
N ASP A 108 0.07 0.80 1.51
CA ASP A 108 -0.75 0.67 2.71
C ASP A 108 -0.44 -0.69 3.36
N PHE A 109 0.33 -0.64 4.44
CA PHE A 109 0.76 -1.79 5.23
C PHE A 109 0.20 -1.69 6.65
N VAL A 110 -0.18 -2.84 7.22
CA VAL A 110 -0.62 -2.97 8.61
C VAL A 110 0.27 -3.97 9.33
N ILE A 111 0.91 -3.53 10.41
CA ILE A 111 1.75 -4.34 11.29
C ILE A 111 1.04 -4.40 12.65
N PRO A 112 0.32 -5.49 13.00
CA PRO A 112 -0.56 -5.52 14.17
C PRO A 112 0.16 -5.62 15.52
N LYS A 113 1.42 -6.05 15.54
CA LYS A 113 2.15 -6.41 16.78
C LYS A 113 3.34 -5.51 17.11
N ILE A 114 3.47 -4.38 16.41
CA ILE A 114 4.55 -3.42 16.63
C ILE A 114 3.97 -2.01 16.56
N SER A 115 4.25 -1.19 17.58
CA SER A 115 3.84 0.21 17.62
C SER A 115 4.59 1.06 16.57
N CYS A 116 3.94 2.12 16.08
CA CYS A 116 4.47 3.01 15.04
C CYS A 116 5.79 3.71 15.43
N ASP A 117 6.03 3.90 16.72
CA ASP A 117 7.24 4.57 17.23
C ASP A 117 8.51 3.72 17.06
N PHE A 118 8.35 2.40 16.90
CA PHE A 118 9.44 1.44 16.75
C PHE A 118 9.53 0.87 15.35
N LEU A 119 8.86 1.47 14.36
CA LEU A 119 8.99 1.08 12.95
C LEU A 119 9.65 2.21 12.18
N ALA A 120 10.56 1.88 11.27
CA ALA A 120 11.12 2.82 10.30
C ALA A 120 10.77 2.35 8.89
N LEU A 121 10.48 3.30 8.00
CA LEU A 121 10.35 3.07 6.56
C LEU A 121 11.50 3.81 5.89
N ASP A 122 12.44 3.06 5.32
CA ASP A 122 13.51 3.65 4.52
C ASP A 122 13.50 3.09 3.09
N ALA A 123 14.01 3.87 2.16
CA ALA A 123 14.14 3.51 0.75
C ALA A 123 15.54 3.84 0.25
N MET A 124 16.11 2.90 -0.51
CA MET A 124 17.47 2.96 -1.02
C MET A 124 17.49 2.53 -2.49
N ASP A 125 18.14 3.31 -3.33
CA ASP A 125 18.33 3.00 -4.74
C ASP A 125 19.63 2.21 -4.99
N SER A 126 19.83 1.73 -6.23
CA SER A 126 21.05 1.00 -6.62
C SER A 126 22.33 1.84 -6.53
N SER A 127 22.21 3.17 -6.51
CA SER A 127 23.33 4.09 -6.34
C SER A 127 23.71 4.25 -4.86
N GLY A 128 22.89 3.72 -3.95
CA GLY A 128 23.04 3.85 -2.51
C GLY A 128 22.65 5.24 -2.00
N GLU A 129 21.93 6.02 -2.80
CA GLU A 129 21.37 7.31 -2.39
C GLU A 129 20.16 7.04 -1.51
N GLN A 130 20.18 7.59 -0.29
CA GLN A 130 19.02 7.62 0.58
C GLN A 130 18.17 8.83 0.20
N HIS A 131 16.90 8.61 -0.15
CA HIS A 131 15.99 9.67 -0.56
C HIS A 131 15.48 10.48 0.64
N LEU A 132 16.37 11.32 1.18
CA LEU A 132 16.15 12.17 2.36
C LEU A 132 15.49 13.51 2.03
N GLU A 133 15.55 13.92 0.77
CA GLU A 133 15.16 15.26 0.29
C GLU A 133 13.89 15.26 -0.58
N ILE A 134 13.20 14.12 -0.70
CA ILE A 134 11.99 14.03 -1.54
C ILE A 134 10.75 14.11 -0.64
N ASN A 135 9.78 14.93 -1.05
CA ASN A 135 8.50 15.11 -0.36
C ASN A 135 7.68 13.80 -0.35
N HIS A 136 7.93 12.97 0.65
CA HIS A 136 7.12 11.78 0.93
C HIS A 136 5.86 12.20 1.71
N ASN A 137 4.69 11.67 1.34
CA ASN A 137 3.50 11.81 2.19
C ASN A 137 3.17 10.44 2.78
N ILE A 138 4.01 10.04 3.74
CA ILE A 138 3.81 8.85 4.54
C ILE A 138 3.15 9.24 5.85
N TYR A 139 2.12 8.48 6.21
CA TYR A 139 1.37 8.64 7.44
C TYR A 139 1.46 7.35 8.25
N LYS A 140 1.71 7.53 9.54
CA LYS A 140 1.67 6.47 10.53
C LYS A 140 0.45 6.65 11.40
N ARG A 141 -0.30 5.57 11.57
CA ARG A 141 -1.47 5.54 12.44
C ARG A 141 -1.35 4.39 13.44
N ARG A 142 -1.44 4.72 14.72
CA ARG A 142 -1.43 3.74 15.81
C ARG A 142 -2.74 2.95 15.81
N LEU A 143 -2.60 1.64 15.92
CA LEU A 143 -3.72 0.69 15.98
C LEU A 143 -3.73 -0.03 17.33
N ASP A 144 -4.90 -0.47 17.76
CA ASP A 144 -5.01 -1.47 18.82
C ASP A 144 -4.70 -2.88 18.29
N LEU A 145 -4.70 -3.87 19.19
CA LEU A 145 -4.46 -5.27 18.84
C LEU A 145 -5.58 -5.85 17.96
N GLU A 146 -6.76 -5.24 17.98
CA GLU A 146 -7.91 -5.60 17.13
C GLU A 146 -7.87 -4.91 15.74
N GLY A 147 -6.89 -4.04 15.48
CA GLY A 147 -6.71 -3.33 14.22
C GLY A 147 -7.55 -2.05 14.06
N ARG A 148 -8.13 -1.51 15.14
CA ARG A 148 -8.87 -0.24 15.15
C ARG A 148 -7.93 0.94 15.42
N PRO A 149 -8.18 2.11 14.83
CA PRO A 149 -7.34 3.28 15.03
C PRO A 149 -7.54 3.89 16.43
N ILE A 150 -6.41 4.13 17.13
CA ILE A 150 -6.40 4.77 18.46
C ILE A 150 -6.27 6.30 18.33
N GLU A 151 -5.46 6.74 17.36
CA GLU A 151 -5.07 8.14 17.18
C GLU A 151 -5.21 8.55 15.71
N ASP A 152 -5.33 9.84 15.48
CA ASP A 152 -5.28 10.42 14.13
C ASP A 152 -3.90 10.19 13.48
N PRO A 153 -3.87 10.05 12.15
CA PRO A 153 -2.64 9.77 11.43
C PRO A 153 -1.65 10.93 11.55
N VAL A 154 -0.44 10.64 12.03
CA VAL A 154 0.65 11.62 12.09
C VAL A 154 1.49 11.46 10.83
N LYS A 155 1.80 12.59 10.17
CA LYS A 155 2.72 12.60 9.04
C LYS A 155 4.13 12.28 9.54
N GLU A 156 4.80 11.35 8.87
CA GLU A 156 6.19 11.03 9.16
C GLU A 156 7.12 11.89 8.31
N ASP A 157 7.97 12.68 8.97
CA ASP A 157 9.06 13.39 8.31
C ASP A 157 10.26 12.43 8.20
N ILE A 158 10.50 11.89 6.98
CA ILE A 158 11.61 10.96 6.66
C ILE A 158 12.97 11.69 6.58
N THR A 159 13.02 12.95 7.02
CA THR A 159 14.29 13.67 7.12
C THR A 159 15.10 13.01 8.22
N ILE A 160 16.23 12.38 7.87
CA ILE A 160 17.25 11.99 8.86
C ILE A 160 17.42 13.17 9.79
N LYS A 161 17.30 12.92 11.10
CA LYS A 161 17.70 13.87 12.13
C LYS A 161 19.21 14.10 11.98
N ILE A 162 19.62 14.87 10.99
CA ILE A 162 20.96 15.43 10.93
C ILE A 162 20.98 16.30 12.18
N LYS A 163 21.73 15.86 13.20
CA LYS A 163 22.02 16.67 14.38
C LYS A 163 22.80 17.90 13.91
N THR A 164 22.11 18.93 13.41
CA THR A 164 22.63 20.28 13.44
C THR A 164 22.61 20.68 14.90
N ASN A 165 23.79 20.85 15.48
CA ASN A 165 23.99 21.42 16.80
C ASN A 165 23.40 22.85 16.82
N THR A 166 22.10 22.99 17.05
CA THR A 166 21.45 24.28 17.32
C THR A 166 20.36 24.10 18.36
N SER A 167 20.76 23.65 19.54
CA SER A 167 20.05 23.94 20.79
C SER A 167 20.61 25.23 21.38
N THR A 168 20.20 26.37 20.82
CA THR A 168 20.37 27.67 21.50
C THR A 168 19.11 27.94 22.31
N THR A 169 19.06 27.41 23.52
CA THR A 169 18.22 27.93 24.61
C THR A 169 19.12 28.17 25.82
N PRO A 170 19.24 29.41 26.31
CA PRO A 170 20.09 29.73 27.46
C PRO A 170 19.32 29.38 28.72
N ALA A 171 19.55 28.19 29.26
CA ALA A 171 19.02 27.77 30.56
C ALA A 171 20.17 27.50 31.54
N ASN A 172 20.54 28.56 32.25
CA ASN A 172 20.97 28.60 33.65
C ASN A 172 21.54 27.30 34.30
N LYS A 173 22.85 27.32 34.55
CA LYS A 173 23.64 26.47 35.48
C LYS A 173 23.39 24.95 35.40
N THR A 174 24.05 24.28 34.46
CA THR A 174 24.02 22.82 34.35
C THR A 174 25.14 22.17 35.16
N GLU A 175 24.77 21.44 36.21
CA GLU A 175 25.60 20.41 36.84
C GLU A 175 25.96 19.36 35.77
N CYS A 176 27.23 18.94 35.68
CA CYS A 176 27.70 17.98 34.67
C CYS A 176 27.08 16.60 34.95
N GLY A 177 26.16 16.14 34.09
CA GLY A 177 25.57 14.81 34.21
C GLY A 177 26.57 13.69 33.91
N SER A 178 26.45 12.55 34.60
CA SER A 178 27.36 11.42 34.44
C SER A 178 27.02 10.57 33.20
N CYS A 179 28.02 10.14 32.44
CA CYS A 179 27.84 9.17 31.34
C CYS A 179 27.96 7.70 31.82
N TYR A 180 27.85 7.44 33.13
CA TYR A 180 27.93 6.09 33.72
C TYR A 180 29.16 5.26 33.27
N GLY A 181 30.31 5.91 33.13
CA GLY A 181 31.57 5.27 32.71
C GLY A 181 31.69 4.96 31.20
N ALA A 182 30.68 5.30 30.40
CA ALA A 182 30.72 5.10 28.95
C ALA A 182 31.56 6.18 28.24
N ALA A 183 31.68 7.38 28.78
CA ALA A 183 32.57 8.40 28.25
C ALA A 183 33.12 9.31 29.36
N ASP A 184 34.30 9.86 29.11
CA ASP A 184 34.98 10.81 30.01
C ASP A 184 34.50 12.27 29.77
N ARG A 185 33.36 12.45 29.10
CA ARG A 185 32.68 13.74 28.86
C ARG A 185 31.43 13.86 29.73
N CYS A 186 30.85 15.06 29.85
CA CYS A 186 29.55 15.24 30.51
C CYS A 186 28.41 14.78 29.58
N CYS A 187 27.43 14.06 30.13
CA CYS A 187 26.20 13.69 29.45
C CYS A 187 25.00 14.32 30.16
N ASN A 188 24.43 15.36 29.57
CA ASN A 188 23.31 16.11 30.15
C ASN A 188 21.96 15.65 29.61
N THR A 189 21.93 15.03 28.43
CA THR A 189 20.69 14.53 27.80
C THR A 189 20.69 13.01 27.70
N CYS A 190 19.50 12.38 27.71
CA CYS A 190 19.37 10.93 27.49
C CYS A 190 20.07 10.47 26.21
N GLU A 191 19.98 11.28 25.15
CA GLU A 191 20.57 10.98 23.86
C GLU A 191 22.10 11.00 23.87
N GLU A 192 22.72 11.87 24.68
CA GLU A 192 24.17 11.86 24.90
C GLU A 192 24.62 10.60 25.66
N VAL A 193 23.86 10.16 26.67
CA VAL A 193 24.18 8.92 27.41
C VAL A 193 24.08 7.71 26.48
N LYS A 194 23.00 7.62 25.69
CA LYS A 194 22.83 6.56 24.66
C LYS A 194 23.97 6.58 23.66
N GLU A 195 24.40 7.76 23.22
CA GLU A 195 25.53 7.91 22.29
C GLU A 195 26.84 7.41 22.88
N ALA A 196 27.16 7.77 24.13
CA ALA A 196 28.35 7.29 24.82
C ALA A 196 28.35 5.76 24.96
N TYR A 197 27.21 5.14 25.30
CA TYR A 197 27.09 3.68 25.37
C TYR A 197 27.27 3.03 24.00
N ARG A 198 26.76 3.64 22.93
CA ARG A 198 26.96 3.17 21.55
C ARG A 198 28.43 3.24 21.14
N GLU A 199 29.13 4.33 21.46
CA GLU A 199 30.58 4.47 21.19
C GLU A 199 31.39 3.35 21.87
N LYS A 200 31.00 2.97 23.10
CA LYS A 200 31.62 1.85 23.84
C LYS A 200 31.07 0.46 23.47
N LYS A 201 30.05 0.38 22.61
CA LYS A 201 29.34 -0.85 22.23
C LYS A 201 28.73 -1.58 23.43
N TRP A 202 28.23 -0.83 24.41
CA TRP A 202 27.52 -1.37 25.57
C TRP A 202 26.01 -1.36 25.33
N ALA A 203 25.34 -2.44 25.72
CA ALA A 203 23.88 -2.48 25.76
C ALA A 203 23.39 -1.79 27.03
N ILE A 204 22.33 -0.98 26.93
CA ILE A 204 21.67 -0.40 28.10
C ILE A 204 20.59 -1.38 28.55
N GLU A 205 20.86 -2.14 29.60
CA GLU A 205 19.92 -3.15 30.12
C GLU A 205 18.69 -2.51 30.76
N ASN A 206 18.87 -1.44 31.56
CA ASN A 206 17.78 -0.73 32.22
C ASN A 206 17.88 0.78 31.97
N LEU A 207 17.05 1.28 31.06
CA LEU A 207 17.01 2.72 30.77
C LEU A 207 16.43 3.54 31.93
N HIS A 208 15.69 2.91 32.83
CA HIS A 208 15.13 3.52 34.05
C HIS A 208 16.17 3.94 35.09
N ASP A 209 17.33 3.28 35.11
CA ASP A 209 18.40 3.57 36.06
C ASP A 209 19.16 4.86 35.70
N ILE A 210 18.98 5.34 34.46
CA ILE A 210 19.62 6.53 33.92
C ILE A 210 18.73 7.73 34.21
N GLU A 211 19.21 8.64 35.06
CA GLU A 211 18.44 9.80 35.51
C GLU A 211 18.07 10.72 34.34
N GLN A 212 19.00 10.91 33.39
CA GLN A 212 18.79 11.71 32.20
C GLN A 212 17.72 11.12 31.26
N CYS A 213 17.34 9.85 31.43
CA CYS A 213 16.38 9.13 30.60
C CYS A 213 15.03 8.86 31.31
N LYS A 214 14.80 9.42 32.50
CA LYS A 214 13.53 9.33 33.22
C LYS A 214 12.43 10.23 32.62
N ASP A 215 12.37 10.33 31.29
CA ASP A 215 11.26 10.98 30.61
C ASP A 215 10.05 10.04 30.64
N GLU A 216 8.97 10.46 31.30
CA GLU A 216 7.72 9.71 31.39
C GLU A 216 7.21 9.29 30.01
N LYS A 217 7.39 10.16 29.00
CA LYS A 217 6.94 9.93 27.63
C LYS A 217 7.67 8.76 26.96
N TYR A 218 8.95 8.54 27.24
CA TYR A 218 9.71 7.44 26.65
C TYR A 218 9.30 6.08 27.26
N ASN A 219 9.00 6.07 28.55
CA ASN A 219 8.58 4.86 29.26
C ASN A 219 7.19 4.39 28.85
N GLU A 220 6.30 5.32 28.55
CA GLU A 220 5.02 5.01 27.91
C GLU A 220 5.23 4.37 26.54
N LYS A 221 6.13 4.93 25.71
CA LYS A 221 6.46 4.33 24.40
C LYS A 221 6.95 2.89 24.54
N LEU A 222 7.88 2.62 25.46
CA LEU A 222 8.37 1.27 25.74
C LEU A 222 7.23 0.29 26.10
N LYS A 223 6.28 0.70 26.93
CA LYS A 223 5.12 -0.14 27.31
C LYS A 223 4.20 -0.42 26.12
N THR A 224 4.08 0.53 25.19
CA THR A 224 3.24 0.38 24.00
C THR A 224 3.87 -0.44 22.87
N ALA A 225 5.17 -0.76 22.94
CA ALA A 225 5.94 -1.34 21.84
C ALA A 225 5.30 -2.59 21.21
N PHE A 226 4.76 -3.49 22.03
CA PHE A 226 4.14 -4.76 21.61
C PHE A 226 2.64 -4.88 21.91
N THR A 227 2.04 -3.83 22.49
CA THR A 227 0.61 -3.80 22.85
C THR A 227 -0.23 -2.99 21.86
N GLN A 228 0.42 -2.48 20.81
CA GLN A 228 -0.19 -1.71 19.74
C GLN A 228 0.32 -2.19 18.38
N GLY A 229 -0.47 -1.91 17.35
CA GLY A 229 -0.08 -2.05 15.96
C GLY A 229 0.18 -0.71 15.29
N CYS A 230 0.63 -0.78 14.04
CA CYS A 230 0.85 0.37 13.20
C CYS A 230 0.29 0.16 11.79
N GLN A 231 -0.42 1.16 11.29
CA GLN A 231 -0.71 1.30 9.87
C GLN A 231 0.26 2.32 9.27
N ILE A 232 0.98 1.93 8.22
CA ILE A 232 1.84 2.79 7.42
C ILE A 232 1.21 2.91 6.04
N TYR A 233 0.79 4.11 5.67
CA TYR A 233 0.16 4.33 4.37
C TYR A 233 0.53 5.68 3.78
N GLY A 234 0.51 5.78 2.46
CA GLY A 234 0.84 7.02 1.76
C GLY A 234 1.52 6.80 0.43
N ASN A 235 2.29 7.80 0.02
CA ASN A 235 3.08 7.74 -1.20
C ASN A 235 4.56 8.11 -0.96
N LEU A 236 5.42 7.32 -1.57
CA LEU A 236 6.87 7.48 -1.59
C LEU A 236 7.29 7.81 -3.03
N VAL A 237 8.07 8.85 -3.23
CA VAL A 237 8.57 9.21 -4.57
C VAL A 237 10.06 8.84 -4.63
N VAL A 238 10.40 7.89 -5.49
CA VAL A 238 11.76 7.35 -5.63
C VAL A 238 12.27 7.47 -7.05
N ASN A 239 13.59 7.40 -7.24
CA ASN A 239 14.17 7.28 -8.57
C ASN A 239 13.64 6.03 -9.29
N ARG A 240 13.39 6.13 -10.60
CA ARG A 240 12.95 5.02 -11.45
C ARG A 240 14.16 4.15 -11.85
N VAL A 241 14.80 3.57 -10.85
CA VAL A 241 15.95 2.66 -10.97
C VAL A 241 15.75 1.46 -10.04
N SER A 242 16.54 0.40 -10.22
CA SER A 242 16.51 -0.74 -9.31
C SER A 242 16.74 -0.25 -7.88
N GLY A 243 15.94 -0.71 -6.94
CA GLY A 243 15.99 -0.25 -5.56
C GLY A 243 15.20 -1.15 -4.63
N SER A 244 15.26 -0.82 -3.35
CA SER A 244 14.51 -1.50 -2.29
C SER A 244 14.04 -0.50 -1.27
N PHE A 245 12.86 -0.74 -0.72
CA PHE A 245 12.43 -0.11 0.52
C PHE A 245 12.20 -1.20 1.56
N HIS A 246 12.46 -0.87 2.81
CA HIS A 246 12.28 -1.77 3.93
C HIS A 246 11.47 -1.12 5.04
N VAL A 247 10.65 -1.95 5.67
CA VAL A 247 9.96 -1.63 6.91
C VAL A 247 10.59 -2.49 8.00
N ALA A 248 11.31 -1.85 8.90
CA ALA A 248 12.12 -2.53 9.90
C ALA A 248 11.87 -1.98 11.31
N PRO A 249 11.94 -2.83 12.34
CA PRO A 249 11.89 -2.36 13.71
C PRO A 249 13.14 -1.57 14.10
N GLY A 250 12.97 -0.52 14.90
CA GLY A 250 14.04 0.31 15.44
C GLY A 250 14.32 1.57 14.64
N GLU A 251 15.02 2.52 15.28
CA GLU A 251 15.49 3.73 14.60
C GLU A 251 16.60 3.37 13.61
N SER A 252 16.46 3.81 12.37
CA SER A 252 17.47 3.65 11.32
C SER A 252 18.58 4.70 11.48
N PHE A 253 19.84 4.27 11.30
CA PHE A 253 20.99 5.15 11.30
C PHE A 253 22.07 4.64 10.33
N THR A 254 22.80 5.57 9.73
CA THR A 254 23.87 5.26 8.77
C THR A 254 25.22 5.53 9.41
N ILE A 255 26.06 4.50 9.58
CA ILE A 255 27.46 4.64 10.03
C ILE A 255 28.37 4.10 8.95
N SER A 256 29.26 4.93 8.40
CA SER A 256 30.28 4.49 7.42
C SER A 256 29.69 3.69 6.25
N HIS A 257 28.60 4.19 5.65
CA HIS A 257 27.86 3.54 4.55
C HIS A 257 27.16 2.21 4.91
N LEU A 258 27.11 1.82 6.19
CA LEU A 258 26.30 0.73 6.68
C LEU A 258 25.00 1.28 7.28
N HIS A 259 23.87 0.87 6.73
CA HIS A 259 22.54 1.12 7.29
C HIS A 259 22.25 0.10 8.38
N VAL A 260 21.92 0.57 9.57
CA VAL A 260 21.70 -0.26 10.74
C VAL A 260 20.47 0.22 11.51
N HIS A 261 19.69 -0.74 12.03
CA HIS A 261 18.52 -0.47 12.85
C HIS A 261 18.83 -0.75 14.31
N ASN A 262 18.56 0.24 15.17
CA ASN A 262 18.71 0.09 16.61
C ASN A 262 17.37 -0.32 17.24
N VAL A 263 17.31 -1.55 17.74
CA VAL A 263 16.12 -2.12 18.37
C VAL A 263 16.16 -2.09 19.90
N GLN A 264 17.23 -1.55 20.51
CA GLN A 264 17.37 -1.45 21.97
C GLN A 264 16.21 -0.61 22.56
N PRO A 265 15.61 -1.03 23.69
CA PRO A 265 16.05 -2.07 24.62
C PRO A 265 15.62 -3.51 24.28
N PHE A 266 14.89 -3.72 23.19
CA PHE A 266 14.34 -5.02 22.84
C PHE A 266 15.30 -5.85 22.00
N SER A 267 15.23 -7.17 22.13
CA SER A 267 15.92 -8.08 21.23
C SER A 267 15.25 -8.12 19.87
N SER A 268 16.03 -8.31 18.80
CA SER A 268 15.48 -8.54 17.46
C SER A 268 14.55 -9.76 17.38
N ASN A 269 14.62 -10.69 18.34
CA ASN A 269 13.76 -11.86 18.47
C ASN A 269 12.38 -11.56 19.07
N GLU A 270 12.14 -10.35 19.56
CA GLU A 270 10.86 -10.00 20.20
C GLU A 270 9.89 -9.36 19.18
N PHE A 271 10.41 -8.85 18.07
CA PHE A 271 9.60 -8.18 17.05
C PHE A 271 8.93 -9.16 16.11
N ASN A 272 7.60 -9.24 16.22
CA ASN A 272 6.80 -10.00 15.28
C ASN A 272 6.57 -9.19 13.99
N THR A 273 7.22 -9.58 12.90
CA THR A 273 7.20 -8.92 11.59
C THR A 273 6.05 -9.39 10.69
N SER A 274 5.08 -10.14 11.24
CA SER A 274 3.85 -10.47 10.52
C SER A 274 3.11 -9.19 10.15
N HIS A 275 2.64 -9.10 8.92
CA HIS A 275 2.04 -7.90 8.39
C HIS A 275 0.99 -8.21 7.33
N LYS A 276 0.15 -7.23 7.06
CA LYS A 276 -0.88 -7.27 6.03
C LYS A 276 -0.61 -6.18 5.02
N ILE A 277 -0.44 -6.57 3.76
CA ILE A 277 -0.32 -5.68 2.61
C ILE A 277 -1.73 -5.40 2.12
N ARG A 278 -2.25 -4.21 2.40
CA ARG A 278 -3.57 -3.79 1.89
C ARG A 278 -3.43 -3.34 0.44
N HIS A 279 -2.42 -2.51 0.18
CA HIS A 279 -2.17 -1.96 -1.14
C HIS A 279 -0.68 -1.76 -1.38
N LEU A 280 -0.21 -2.15 -2.56
CA LEU A 280 1.07 -1.77 -3.09
C LEU A 280 0.94 -1.56 -4.60
N SER A 281 1.20 -0.35 -5.07
CA SER A 281 1.18 -0.01 -6.49
C SER A 281 2.30 0.96 -6.87
N PHE A 282 2.64 0.98 -8.16
CA PHE A 282 3.69 1.80 -8.73
C PHE A 282 3.10 2.69 -9.82
N GLY A 283 3.33 3.99 -9.73
CA GLY A 283 2.81 4.99 -10.65
C GLY A 283 1.39 5.46 -10.32
N ALA A 284 0.69 5.93 -11.35
CA ALA A 284 -0.70 6.37 -11.24
C ALA A 284 -1.62 5.17 -10.97
N VAL A 285 -2.62 5.36 -10.11
CA VAL A 285 -3.64 4.35 -9.85
C VAL A 285 -4.51 4.23 -11.10
N VAL A 286 -4.44 3.06 -11.75
CA VAL A 286 -5.30 2.68 -12.87
C VAL A 286 -6.34 1.70 -12.35
N ASP A 287 -7.61 1.85 -12.74
CA ASP A 287 -8.76 1.08 -12.23
C ASP A 287 -8.74 -0.43 -12.58
N SER A 288 -7.65 -0.96 -13.13
CA SER A 288 -7.49 -2.36 -13.47
C SER A 288 -6.96 -3.20 -12.30
N GLN A 289 -7.64 -4.33 -12.02
CA GLN A 289 -7.27 -5.30 -10.97
C GLN A 289 -5.85 -5.88 -11.12
N THR A 290 -5.18 -5.68 -12.26
CA THR A 290 -3.85 -6.20 -12.57
C THR A 290 -2.70 -5.42 -11.91
N HIS A 291 -2.92 -4.22 -11.36
CA HIS A 291 -1.83 -3.36 -10.85
C HIS A 291 -1.53 -3.51 -9.35
N ASN A 292 -2.25 -4.37 -8.62
CA ASN A 292 -2.02 -4.62 -7.18
C ASN A 292 -1.96 -6.13 -6.89
N PRO A 293 -0.93 -6.84 -7.36
CA PRO A 293 -0.81 -8.29 -7.21
C PRO A 293 -0.68 -8.74 -5.74
N LEU A 294 -0.21 -7.84 -4.87
CA LEU A 294 -0.08 -8.07 -3.43
C LEU A 294 -1.25 -7.49 -2.61
N GLY A 295 -2.30 -7.03 -3.28
CA GLY A 295 -3.46 -6.43 -2.63
C GLY A 295 -4.19 -7.39 -1.70
N ASN A 296 -4.54 -6.91 -0.50
CA ASN A 296 -5.25 -7.67 0.53
C ASN A 296 -4.56 -9.01 0.92
N THR A 297 -3.24 -9.07 0.82
CA THR A 297 -2.48 -10.24 1.25
C THR A 297 -2.09 -10.11 2.73
N GLU A 298 -2.33 -11.16 3.50
CA GLU A 298 -1.93 -11.25 4.90
C GLU A 298 -0.82 -12.28 5.02
N ILE A 299 0.34 -11.84 5.50
CA ILE A 299 1.54 -12.66 5.55
C ILE A 299 2.00 -12.77 6.99
N VAL A 300 1.98 -14.00 7.48
CA VAL A 300 2.45 -14.36 8.81
C VAL A 300 3.90 -14.80 8.68
N ALA A 301 4.80 -14.17 9.44
CA ALA A 301 6.19 -14.59 9.50
C ALA A 301 6.26 -16.00 10.11
N THR A 302 6.90 -16.93 9.40
CA THR A 302 6.88 -18.37 9.70
C THR A 302 7.96 -18.84 10.67
N GLU A 303 8.93 -18.00 11.00
CA GLU A 303 9.98 -18.29 11.98
C GLU A 303 9.47 -18.10 13.44
N VAL A 304 10.23 -18.63 14.41
CA VAL A 304 9.86 -18.71 15.83
C VAL A 304 9.30 -17.36 16.34
N ASN A 305 8.10 -17.38 16.92
CA ASN A 305 7.34 -16.20 17.41
C ASN A 305 6.97 -15.13 16.36
N GLY A 306 7.07 -15.44 15.07
CA GLY A 306 6.77 -14.52 13.97
C GLY A 306 7.86 -13.49 13.72
N THR A 307 9.10 -13.77 14.12
CA THR A 307 10.26 -12.93 13.79
C THR A 307 10.89 -13.42 12.50
N GLY A 308 11.02 -12.59 11.46
CA GLY A 308 11.68 -13.02 10.23
C GLY A 308 11.76 -11.92 9.17
N THR A 309 12.68 -12.11 8.22
CA THR A 309 12.83 -11.24 7.05
C THR A 309 11.92 -11.73 5.94
N LEU A 310 10.87 -10.98 5.64
CA LEU A 310 10.00 -11.24 4.49
C LEU A 310 10.51 -10.41 3.31
N LYS A 311 10.78 -11.09 2.18
CA LYS A 311 11.26 -10.46 0.96
C LYS A 311 10.28 -10.67 -0.18
N TYR A 312 9.88 -9.58 -0.80
CA TYR A 312 9.00 -9.59 -1.96
C TYR A 312 9.78 -9.06 -3.15
N PHE A 313 9.72 -9.75 -4.28
CA PHE A 313 10.35 -9.33 -5.52
C PHE A 313 9.24 -8.94 -6.49
N GLN A 314 9.10 -7.65 -6.75
CA GLN A 314 8.18 -7.16 -7.77
C GLN A 314 8.97 -6.80 -9.02
N ASN A 315 8.56 -7.33 -10.16
CA ASN A 315 9.13 -6.95 -11.44
C ASN A 315 8.14 -5.98 -12.11
N CYS A 316 8.49 -4.69 -12.27
CA CYS A 316 7.65 -3.76 -13.04
C CYS A 316 8.20 -3.66 -14.46
N HIS A 317 7.70 -4.53 -15.33
CA HIS A 317 8.01 -4.44 -16.75
C HIS A 317 7.54 -3.09 -17.29
N SER A 318 8.48 -2.35 -17.87
CA SER A 318 8.20 -1.26 -18.78
C SER A 318 8.24 -1.74 -20.23
#